data_AF-A0A290RZQ5-F1
#
_entry.id   AF-A0A290RZQ5-F1
#
_cell.length_a   1.000
_cell.length_b   1.000
_cell.length_c   1.000
_cell.angle_alpha   90.00
_cell.angle_beta   90.00
_cell.angle_gamma   90.00
#
_symmetry.space_group_name_H-M   'P 1'
#
loop_
_entity.id
_entity.type
_entity.pdbx_description
1 polymer ?
#
loop_
_entity_poly.entity_id
_entity_poly.type
_entity_poly.pdbx_seq_one_letter_code
_entity_poly.pdbx_strand_id
1 'polypeptide(L)'
;MKLPDQKSFIFSVILAVVGFVVVEFALGGLALNPALLFGAGLLIGAIAIAAMSSDVTEEAEVKTKTLYVGNLPYRANEGVVRALFEEQGKVFNVRLLKDKNTGKRRGFGFVEMAQADADNAIANLNDSEFQQRTLKVREAKQKQEDDSNALRTETDQSV
;
A
#
# COMPACT_ATOMS: atom_id res chain seq x y z
N MET A 1 -9.68 22.96 -0.92
CA MET A 1 -9.87 22.21 -2.17
C MET A 1 -8.98 22.85 -3.23
N LYS A 2 -7.89 22.19 -3.66
CA LYS A 2 -7.06 22.67 -4.78
C LYS A 2 -7.89 22.49 -6.06
N LEU A 3 -8.06 23.56 -6.84
CA LEU A 3 -8.69 23.48 -8.16
C LEU A 3 -7.81 22.59 -9.06
N PRO A 4 -8.39 21.66 -9.84
CA PRO A 4 -7.62 20.88 -10.80
C PRO A 4 -6.99 21.80 -11.85
N ASP A 5 -5.71 21.56 -12.16
CA ASP A 5 -4.93 22.34 -13.13
C ASP A 5 -5.66 22.48 -14.47
N GLN A 6 -5.86 23.72 -14.93
CA GLN A 6 -6.59 24.07 -16.15
C GLN A 6 -6.09 23.33 -17.40
N LYS A 7 -4.80 22.97 -17.43
CA LYS A 7 -4.18 22.20 -18.52
C LYS A 7 -4.67 20.75 -18.57
N SER A 8 -4.88 20.13 -17.42
CA SER A 8 -5.40 18.76 -17.29
C SER A 8 -6.87 18.69 -17.69
N PHE A 9 -7.64 19.75 -17.40
CA PHE A 9 -9.04 19.86 -17.82
C PHE A 9 -9.16 19.94 -19.35
N ILE A 10 -8.37 20.78 -20.00
CA ILE A 10 -8.38 20.92 -21.47
C ILE A 10 -7.95 19.60 -22.14
N PHE A 11 -6.91 18.93 -21.61
CA PHE A 11 -6.46 17.65 -22.14
C PHE A 11 -7.54 16.56 -22.02
N SER A 12 -8.25 16.51 -20.88
CA SER A 12 -9.36 15.58 -20.67
C SER A 12 -10.52 15.83 -21.63
N VAL A 13 -10.85 17.09 -21.91
CA VAL A 13 -11.93 17.45 -22.85
C VAL A 13 -11.53 17.07 -24.27
N ILE A 14 -10.29 17.34 -24.69
CA ILE A 14 -9.79 16.97 -26.00
C ILE A 14 -9.81 15.44 -26.17
N LEU A 15 -9.32 14.69 -25.17
CA LEU A 15 -9.34 13.23 -25.21
C LEU A 15 -10.77 12.68 -25.30
N ALA A 16 -11.72 13.27 -24.57
CA ALA A 16 -13.12 12.87 -24.62
C ALA A 16 -13.76 13.13 -26.00
N VAL A 17 -13.48 14.29 -26.61
CA VAL A 17 -14.00 14.64 -27.94
C VAL A 17 -13.38 13.73 -29.02
N VAL A 18 -12.07 13.50 -28.96
CA VAL A 18 -11.38 12.61 -29.90
C VAL A 18 -11.89 11.18 -29.75
N GLY A 19 -12.05 10.70 -28.51
CA GLY A 19 -12.63 9.39 -28.23
C GLY A 19 -14.04 9.25 -28.79
N PHE A 20 -14.90 10.26 -28.59
CA PHE A 20 -16.26 10.27 -29.13
C PHE A 20 -16.27 10.23 -30.66
N VAL A 21 -15.43 11.04 -31.33
CA VAL A 21 -15.33 11.07 -32.79
C VAL A 21 -14.81 9.74 -33.36
N VAL A 22 -13.82 9.12 -32.71
CA VAL A 22 -13.27 7.82 -33.14
C VAL A 22 -14.31 6.71 -32.97
N VAL A 23 -15.05 6.71 -31.86
CA VAL A 23 -16.12 5.74 -31.60
C VAL A 23 -17.25 5.90 -32.61
N GLU A 24 -17.69 7.14 -32.87
CA GLU A 24 -18.69 7.45 -33.90
C GLU A 24 -18.22 7.07 -35.31
N PHE A 25 -16.96 7.32 -35.66
CA PHE A 25 -16.44 6.95 -36.98
C PHE A 25 -16.26 5.44 -37.15
N ALA A 26 -15.80 4.74 -36.12
CA ALA A 26 -15.56 3.30 -36.15
C ALA A 26 -16.84 2.47 -36.03
N LEU A 27 -17.85 2.96 -35.29
CA LEU A 27 -19.08 2.22 -35.01
C LEU A 27 -20.32 2.78 -35.71
N GLY A 28 -20.29 4.02 -36.22
CA GLY A 28 -21.44 4.69 -36.84
C GLY A 28 -21.88 4.10 -38.17
N GLY A 29 -21.04 3.29 -38.83
CA GLY A 29 -21.40 2.53 -40.02
C GLY A 29 -22.09 1.19 -39.73
N LEU A 30 -22.13 0.75 -38.48
CA LEU A 30 -22.72 -0.53 -38.09
C LEU A 30 -24.13 -0.27 -37.54
N ALA A 31 -25.15 -0.74 -38.25
CA ALA A 31 -26.54 -0.75 -37.78
C ALA A 31 -26.71 -1.78 -36.65
N LEU A 32 -26.09 -1.53 -35.49
CA LEU A 32 -26.18 -2.40 -34.32
C LEU A 32 -27.45 -2.08 -33.54
N ASN A 33 -28.17 -3.13 -33.16
CA ASN A 33 -29.35 -2.97 -32.32
C ASN A 33 -28.95 -2.39 -30.94
N PRO A 34 -29.69 -1.40 -30.39
CA PRO A 34 -29.40 -0.82 -29.08
C PRO A 34 -29.32 -1.86 -27.95
N ALA A 35 -30.10 -2.95 -28.04
CA ALA A 35 -30.05 -4.06 -27.09
C ALA A 35 -28.70 -4.82 -27.12
N LEU A 36 -28.08 -4.95 -28.30
CA LEU A 36 -26.78 -5.59 -28.50
C LEU A 36 -25.64 -4.72 -27.95
N LEU A 37 -25.73 -3.40 -28.10
CA LEU A 37 -24.79 -2.46 -27.50
C LEU A 37 -24.84 -2.49 -25.97
N PHE A 38 -26.04 -2.50 -25.38
CA PHE A 38 -26.20 -2.64 -23.93
C PHE A 38 -25.66 -3.98 -23.42
N GLY A 39 -25.94 -5.07 -24.14
CA GLY A 39 -25.43 -6.40 -23.82
C GLY A 39 -23.90 -6.49 -23.91
N ALA A 40 -23.30 -5.97 -25.00
CA ALA A 40 -21.86 -5.92 -25.19
C ALA A 40 -21.18 -5.02 -24.14
N GLY A 41 -21.80 -3.89 -23.77
CA GLY A 41 -21.32 -2.99 -22.73
C GLY A 41 -21.28 -3.65 -21.35
N LEU A 42 -22.32 -4.42 -20.97
CA LEU A 42 -22.31 -5.18 -19.71
C LEU A 42 -21.27 -6.29 -19.71
N LEU A 43 -21.08 -6.98 -20.83
CA LEU A 43 -20.09 -8.05 -20.96
C LEU A 43 -18.65 -7.51 -20.88
N ILE A 44 -18.34 -6.47 -21.65
CA ILE A 44 -17.03 -5.82 -21.64
C ILE A 44 -16.81 -5.15 -20.28
N GLY A 45 -17.83 -4.53 -19.69
CA GLY A 45 -17.75 -3.95 -18.35
C GLY A 45 -17.46 -5.00 -17.28
N ALA A 46 -18.15 -6.14 -17.31
CA ALA A 46 -17.90 -7.24 -16.38
C ALA A 46 -16.51 -7.87 -16.57
N ILE A 47 -16.06 -8.03 -17.82
CA ILE A 47 -14.71 -8.54 -18.13
C ILE A 47 -13.65 -7.51 -17.74
N ALA A 48 -13.87 -6.22 -17.97
CA ALA A 48 -12.95 -5.17 -17.56
C ALA A 48 -12.86 -5.10 -16.04
N ILE A 49 -13.99 -5.13 -15.32
CA ILE A 49 -14.00 -5.21 -13.85
C ILE A 49 -13.27 -6.47 -13.40
N ALA A 50 -13.54 -7.64 -13.98
CA ALA A 50 -12.87 -8.90 -13.63
C ALA A 50 -11.36 -8.88 -13.94
N ALA A 51 -10.94 -8.29 -15.06
CA ALA A 51 -9.53 -8.17 -15.43
C ALA A 51 -8.79 -7.16 -14.55
N MET A 52 -9.47 -6.08 -14.14
CA MET A 52 -8.96 -5.04 -13.24
C MET A 52 -9.01 -5.46 -11.76
N SER A 53 -9.81 -6.47 -11.41
CA SER A 53 -9.87 -7.08 -10.07
C SER A 53 -8.71 -8.03 -9.76
N SER A 54 -7.69 -8.12 -10.62
CA SER A 54 -6.48 -8.90 -10.33
C SER A 54 -5.60 -8.32 -9.20
N ASP A 55 -5.99 -7.19 -8.60
CA ASP A 55 -5.39 -6.61 -7.38
C ASP A 55 -6.25 -6.84 -6.12
N VAL A 56 -7.11 -7.87 -6.11
CA VAL A 56 -7.79 -8.33 -4.89
C VAL A 56 -7.11 -9.59 -4.37
N THR A 57 -6.10 -9.33 -3.53
CA THR A 57 -5.76 -10.04 -2.30
C THR A 57 -6.07 -11.55 -2.31
N GLU A 58 -5.13 -12.35 -2.82
CA GLU A 58 -4.90 -13.65 -2.23
C GLU A 58 -4.56 -13.43 -0.75
N GLU A 59 -5.44 -13.88 0.15
CA GLU A 59 -5.07 -14.19 1.53
C GLU A 59 -4.17 -15.45 1.53
N ALA A 60 -3.02 -15.35 0.87
CA ALA A 60 -1.87 -16.08 1.35
C ALA A 60 -1.61 -15.54 2.76
N GLU A 61 -1.38 -16.43 3.71
CA GLU A 61 -0.87 -16.07 5.04
C GLU A 61 0.48 -15.35 4.82
N VAL A 62 0.44 -14.03 4.61
CA VAL A 62 1.63 -13.25 4.29
C VAL A 62 2.42 -13.18 5.58
N LYS A 63 3.41 -14.06 5.71
CA LYS A 63 4.34 -14.01 6.82
C LYS A 63 4.96 -12.62 6.84
N THR A 64 4.67 -11.87 7.90
CA THR A 64 5.26 -10.55 8.11
C THR A 64 6.49 -10.67 8.99
N LYS A 65 7.46 -9.80 8.75
CA LYS A 65 8.69 -9.71 9.54
C LYS A 65 8.83 -8.27 10.01
N THR A 66 9.15 -8.10 11.29
CA THR A 66 9.40 -6.78 11.86
C THR A 66 10.88 -6.45 11.76
N LEU A 67 11.19 -5.30 11.19
CA LEU A 67 12.52 -4.73 11.08
C LEU A 67 12.71 -3.61 12.09
N TYR A 68 13.86 -3.58 12.74
CA TYR A 68 14.35 -2.48 13.56
C TYR A 68 15.09 -1.49 12.68
N VAL A 69 14.74 -0.21 12.79
CA VAL A 69 15.36 0.90 12.05
C VAL A 69 15.92 1.89 13.06
N GLY A 70 17.25 2.01 13.11
CA GLY A 70 18.00 2.86 14.02
C GLY A 70 18.77 3.97 13.31
N ASN A 71 19.27 4.91 14.11
CA ASN A 71 19.99 6.11 13.67
C ASN A 71 19.19 7.05 12.75
N LEU A 72 17.85 6.99 12.82
CA LEU A 72 16.97 7.88 12.08
C LEU A 72 17.18 9.33 12.54
N PRO A 73 17.16 10.30 11.60
CA PRO A 73 17.22 11.71 11.94
C PRO A 73 15.99 12.10 12.77
N TYR A 74 16.16 13.04 13.70
CA TYR A 74 15.08 13.48 14.59
C TYR A 74 13.89 14.10 13.85
N ARG A 75 14.07 14.46 12.58
CA ARG A 75 13.03 14.97 11.67
C ARG A 75 12.33 13.87 10.86
N ALA A 76 12.80 12.61 10.87
CA ALA A 76 12.18 11.51 10.14
C ALA A 76 10.77 11.22 10.66
N ASN A 77 9.77 11.40 9.79
CA ASN A 77 8.37 11.07 10.05
C ASN A 77 8.09 9.64 9.62
N GLU A 78 7.02 9.06 10.18
CA GLU A 78 6.54 7.74 9.85
C GLU A 78 6.27 7.57 8.35
N GLY A 79 5.62 8.56 7.72
CA GLY A 79 5.35 8.53 6.28
C GLY A 79 6.62 8.56 5.41
N VAL A 80 7.70 9.21 5.86
CA VAL A 80 8.95 9.24 5.09
C VAL A 80 9.69 7.91 5.21
N VAL A 81 9.69 7.32 6.41
CA VAL A 81 10.25 5.97 6.61
C VAL A 81 9.43 4.96 5.81
N ARG A 82 8.09 5.05 5.85
CA ARG A 82 7.21 4.22 5.05
C ARG A 82 7.55 4.27 3.57
N ALA A 83 7.63 5.46 2.98
CA ALA A 83 7.95 5.63 1.57
C ALA A 83 9.31 5.00 1.20
N LEU A 84 10.33 5.16 2.05
CA LEU A 84 11.66 4.57 1.84
C LEU A 84 11.62 3.03 1.85
N PHE A 85 10.82 2.43 2.72
CA PHE A 85 10.66 0.97 2.79
C PHE A 85 9.69 0.43 1.72
N GLU A 86 8.73 1.24 1.27
CA GLU A 86 7.82 0.91 0.17
C GLU A 86 8.55 0.77 -1.19
N GLU A 87 9.70 1.43 -1.37
CA GLU A 87 10.57 1.21 -2.54
C GLU A 87 11.18 -0.20 -2.58
N GLN A 88 11.30 -0.86 -1.42
CA GLN A 88 11.90 -2.18 -1.30
C GLN A 88 10.87 -3.32 -1.23
N GLY A 89 9.62 -3.01 -0.87
CA GLY A 89 8.56 -4.01 -0.76
C GLY A 89 7.30 -3.54 -0.05
N LYS A 90 6.39 -4.47 0.25
CA LYS A 90 5.10 -4.12 0.85
C LYS A 90 5.22 -3.88 2.36
N VAL A 91 4.92 -2.65 2.78
CA VAL A 91 4.93 -2.23 4.20
C VAL A 91 3.52 -2.25 4.79
N PHE A 92 3.34 -3.00 5.87
CA PHE A 92 2.07 -3.12 6.60
C PHE A 92 1.94 -2.06 7.68
N ASN A 93 2.98 -1.88 8.50
CA ASN A 93 2.93 -1.00 9.66
C ASN A 93 4.28 -0.32 9.92
N VAL A 94 4.27 0.91 10.42
CA VAL A 94 5.48 1.64 10.80
C VAL A 94 5.25 2.26 12.17
N ARG A 95 6.16 2.03 13.12
CA ARG A 95 6.06 2.56 14.48
C ARG A 95 7.35 3.23 14.91
N LEU A 96 7.36 4.55 14.92
CA LEU A 96 8.49 5.34 15.41
C LEU A 96 8.37 5.65 16.90
N LEU A 97 9.41 5.36 17.68
CA LEU A 97 9.39 5.60 19.13
C LEU A 97 9.79 7.04 19.46
N LYS A 98 8.95 7.67 20.28
CA LYS A 98 9.18 9.00 20.85
C LYS A 98 9.44 8.85 22.34
N ASP A 99 10.27 9.72 22.89
CA ASP A 99 10.45 9.83 24.33
C ASP A 99 9.17 10.43 24.95
N LYS A 100 8.62 9.75 25.95
CA LYS A 100 7.38 10.16 26.63
C LYS A 100 7.59 11.40 27.51
N ASN A 101 8.81 11.64 27.99
CA ASN A 101 9.11 12.75 28.89
C ASN A 101 9.41 14.04 28.12
N THR A 102 10.17 13.95 27.03
CA THR A 102 10.62 15.11 26.25
C THR A 102 9.85 15.33 24.96
N GLY A 103 9.03 14.37 24.52
CA GLY A 103 8.36 14.38 23.22
C GLY A 103 9.30 14.27 22.02
N LYS A 104 10.61 14.26 22.25
CA LYS A 104 11.63 14.19 21.19
C LYS A 104 11.69 12.77 20.63
N ARG A 105 11.97 12.65 19.33
CA ARG A 105 12.13 11.35 18.67
C ARG A 105 13.40 10.69 19.18
N ARG A 106 13.33 9.39 19.51
CA ARG A 106 14.52 8.64 19.97
C ARG A 106 15.45 8.25 18.82
N GLY A 107 15.08 8.56 17.57
CA GLY A 107 15.88 8.26 16.38
C GLY A 107 15.86 6.77 16.01
N PHE A 108 14.82 6.04 16.40
CA PHE A 108 14.62 4.66 16.00
C PHE A 108 13.13 4.28 15.96
N GLY A 109 12.83 3.19 15.27
CA GLY A 109 11.49 2.64 15.15
C GLY A 109 11.48 1.21 14.65
N PHE A 110 10.28 0.72 14.38
CA PHE A 110 10.00 -0.62 13.89
C PHE A 110 9.14 -0.52 12.63
N VAL A 111 9.44 -1.35 11.63
CA VAL A 111 8.70 -1.43 10.37
C VAL A 111 8.26 -2.88 10.19
N GLU A 112 6.99 -3.12 9.95
CA GLU A 112 6.44 -4.43 9.63
C GLU A 112 6.20 -4.52 8.13
N MET A 113 6.80 -5.52 7.51
CA MET A 113 6.78 -5.72 6.06
C MET A 113 6.74 -7.21 5.72
N ALA A 114 6.47 -7.53 4.46
CA ALA A 114 6.44 -8.91 3.99
C ALA A 114 7.80 -9.59 4.23
N GLN A 115 7.79 -10.83 4.74
CA GLN A 115 9.01 -11.58 5.03
C GLN A 115 9.91 -11.74 3.80
N ALA A 116 9.32 -11.90 2.61
CA ALA A 116 10.06 -12.03 1.36
C ALA A 116 10.88 -10.77 1.01
N ASP A 117 10.36 -9.59 1.36
CA ASP A 117 11.00 -8.30 1.06
C ASP A 117 11.91 -7.83 2.19
N ALA A 118 11.72 -8.35 3.39
CA ALA A 118 12.41 -7.90 4.59
C ALA A 118 13.93 -8.06 4.51
N ASP A 119 14.41 -9.20 3.99
CA ASP A 119 15.85 -9.47 3.90
C ASP A 119 16.51 -8.60 2.81
N ASN A 120 15.81 -8.33 1.71
CA ASN A 120 16.25 -7.38 0.66
C ASN A 120 16.31 -5.94 1.19
N ALA A 121 15.29 -5.52 1.94
CA ALA A 121 15.26 -4.20 2.56
C ALA A 121 16.40 -4.02 3.57
N ILE A 122 16.73 -5.05 4.36
CA ILE A 122 17.92 -5.02 5.23
C ILE A 122 19.18 -4.86 4.38
N ALA A 123 19.37 -5.65 3.33
CA ALA A 123 20.59 -5.61 2.52
C ALA A 123 20.81 -4.25 1.82
N ASN A 124 19.73 -3.62 1.32
CA ASN A 124 19.81 -2.37 0.56
C ASN A 124 19.81 -1.11 1.46
N LEU A 125 19.04 -1.13 2.56
CA LEU A 125 18.87 0.05 3.41
C LEU A 125 19.80 0.07 4.62
N ASN A 126 20.36 -1.06 5.03
CA ASN A 126 21.36 -1.08 6.09
C ASN A 126 22.64 -0.37 5.62
N ASP A 127 23.14 0.53 6.46
CA ASP A 127 24.30 1.38 6.19
C ASP A 127 24.11 2.38 5.03
N SER A 128 22.87 2.58 4.56
CA SER A 128 22.52 3.65 3.62
C SER A 128 22.58 5.04 4.27
N GLU A 129 22.98 6.06 3.51
CA GLU A 129 22.94 7.44 3.97
C GLU A 129 21.54 8.04 3.78
N PHE A 130 20.91 8.42 4.89
CA PHE A 130 19.62 9.08 4.91
C PHE A 130 19.69 10.39 5.71
N GLN A 131 19.54 11.51 5.01
CA GLN A 131 19.59 12.87 5.60
C GLN A 131 20.85 13.08 6.47
N GLN A 132 22.02 12.77 5.92
CA GLN A 132 23.34 12.91 6.58
C GLN A 132 23.54 11.98 7.79
N ARG A 133 22.76 10.89 7.88
CA ARG A 133 22.94 9.85 8.89
C ARG A 133 22.87 8.47 8.27
N THR A 134 23.75 7.58 8.69
CA THR A 134 23.79 6.19 8.25
C THR A 134 22.68 5.38 8.92
N LEU A 135 21.69 4.91 8.18
CA LEU A 135 20.63 4.08 8.75
C LEU A 135 21.17 2.73 9.20
N LYS A 136 20.64 2.21 10.30
CA LYS A 136 20.91 0.84 10.74
C LYS A 136 19.62 0.04 10.68
N VAL A 137 19.55 -0.91 9.76
CA VAL A 137 18.37 -1.76 9.58
C VAL A 137 18.74 -3.18 9.99
N ARG A 138 17.96 -3.77 10.89
CA ARG A 138 18.18 -5.13 11.39
C ARG A 138 16.85 -5.84 11.55
N GLU A 139 16.88 -7.16 11.55
CA GLU A 139 15.73 -7.94 12.00
C GLU A 139 15.41 -7.60 13.46
N ALA A 140 14.17 -7.21 13.74
CA ALA A 140 13.73 -6.97 15.10
C ALA A 140 13.44 -8.31 15.77
N LYS A 141 13.97 -8.51 16.97
CA LYS A 141 13.48 -9.59 17.84
C LYS A 141 12.05 -9.23 18.21
N GLN A 142 11.06 -9.93 17.64
CA GLN A 142 9.68 -9.83 18.08
C GLN A 142 9.67 -10.13 19.58
N LYS A 143 9.32 -9.14 20.40
CA LYS A 143 8.92 -9.41 21.76
C LYS A 143 7.58 -10.11 21.63
N GLN A 144 7.57 -11.44 21.72
CA GLN A 144 6.35 -12.23 21.85
C GLN A 144 5.49 -11.59 22.94
N GLU A 145 4.40 -10.96 22.54
CA GLU A 145 3.29 -10.65 23.46
C GLU A 145 2.41 -11.90 23.45
N ASP A 146 2.87 -12.94 24.14
CA ASP A 146 2.13 -14.18 24.42
C ASP A 146 1.03 -13.90 25.48
N ASP A 147 0.06 -13.03 25.18
CA ASP A 147 -0.87 -12.54 26.22
C ASP A 147 -2.37 -12.50 25.81
N SER A 148 -2.82 -13.28 24.83
CA SER A 148 -4.23 -13.18 24.39
C SER A 148 -5.05 -14.45 24.13
N ASN A 149 -4.62 -15.67 24.51
CA ASN A 149 -5.52 -16.84 24.34
C ASN A 149 -5.52 -17.93 25.45
N ALA A 150 -5.16 -17.60 26.69
CA ALA A 150 -5.26 -18.55 27.81
C ALA A 150 -6.46 -18.31 28.76
N LEU A 151 -7.36 -17.36 28.49
CA LEU A 151 -8.53 -17.08 29.34
C LEU A 151 -9.84 -17.29 28.57
N ARG A 152 -10.26 -18.54 28.35
CA ARG A 152 -11.67 -18.90 28.02
C ARG A 152 -12.01 -20.40 27.92
N THR A 153 -11.37 -21.26 28.71
CA THR A 153 -11.92 -22.61 28.93
C THR A 153 -12.04 -22.84 30.42
N GLU A 154 -13.22 -22.55 30.96
CA GLU A 154 -13.90 -23.32 32.02
C GLU A 154 -15.26 -22.65 32.28
N THR A 155 -16.14 -22.89 31.31
CA THR A 155 -17.60 -23.03 31.43
C THR A 155 -17.94 -23.72 32.75
N ASP A 156 -18.66 -23.05 33.65
CA ASP A 156 -20.08 -23.37 33.85
C ASP A 156 -20.36 -24.88 33.81
N GLN A 157 -20.03 -25.57 34.90
CA GLN A 157 -20.67 -26.83 35.26
C GLN A 157 -20.78 -26.90 36.78
N SER A 158 -21.60 -25.99 37.31
CA SER A 158 -22.39 -26.26 38.49
C SER A 158 -23.33 -27.44 38.19
N VAL A 159 -23.09 -28.56 38.87
CA VAL A 159 -24.12 -29.58 39.16
C VAL A 159 -24.26 -29.65 40.67
#